data_AF-A0A3D0G303-F1
#
_entry.id   AF-A0A3D0G303-F1
#
_cell.length_a   1.000
_cell.length_b   1.000
_cell.length_c   1.000
_cell.angle_alpha   90.00
_cell.angle_beta   90.00
_cell.angle_gamma   90.00
#
_symmetry.space_group_name_H-M   'P 1'
#
loop_
_entity.id
_entity.type
_entity.pdbx_description
1 polymer ?
#
loop_
_entity_poly.entity_id
_entity_poly.type
_entity_poly.pdbx_seq_one_letter_code
_entity_poly.pdbx_strand_id
1 'polypeptide(L)'
;MSRALLPNLLTPQDLEPNWEWRERLPASGHMSVDFERRIDHDRLRRYRLARTRQALQASNAGTLLLFDVNNIRYVSATKIGEWER
;
A
#
# COMPACT_ATOMS: atom_id res chain seq x y z
N MET A 1 -8.78 26.02 6.49
CA MET A 1 -7.78 26.07 5.40
C MET A 1 -6.71 25.01 5.63
N SER A 2 -6.12 24.48 4.57
CA SER A 2 -4.90 23.66 4.55
C SER A 2 -4.97 22.20 5.03
N ARG A 3 -5.44 21.31 4.14
CA ARG A 3 -5.02 19.90 4.13
C ARG A 3 -4.44 19.45 2.77
N ALA A 4 -4.60 20.28 1.74
CA ALA A 4 -4.04 20.04 0.40
C ALA A 4 -2.51 20.29 0.31
N LEU A 5 -1.93 21.03 1.26
CA LEU A 5 -0.49 21.40 1.26
C LEU A 5 0.38 20.51 2.16
N LEU A 6 -0.23 19.60 2.93
CA LEU A 6 0.52 18.59 3.68
C LEU A 6 0.45 17.29 2.87
N PRO A 7 1.54 16.84 2.22
CA PRO A 7 1.57 15.50 1.65
C PRO A 7 1.25 14.50 2.77
N ASN A 8 0.57 13.40 2.43
CA ASN A 8 0.19 12.35 3.38
C ASN A 8 1.49 11.76 4.02
N LEU A 9 1.96 12.35 5.12
CA LEU A 9 3.19 11.95 5.79
C LEU A 9 2.99 10.55 6.36
N LEU A 10 3.90 9.64 6.03
CA LEU A 10 3.88 8.29 6.57
C LEU A 10 4.20 8.34 8.06
N THR A 11 3.36 7.70 8.85
CA THR A 11 3.51 7.57 10.30
C THR A 11 3.96 6.16 10.64
N PRO A 12 4.64 5.93 11.80
CA PRO A 12 4.98 4.58 12.24
C PRO A 12 3.75 3.65 12.33
N GLN A 13 2.57 4.20 12.64
CA GLN A 13 1.31 3.47 12.70
C GLN A 13 0.87 2.91 11.34
N ASP A 14 1.30 3.50 10.23
CA ASP A 14 0.98 2.98 8.89
C ASP A 14 1.65 1.62 8.62
N LEU A 15 2.67 1.21 9.39
CA LEU A 15 3.27 -0.13 9.30
C LEU A 15 2.45 -1.20 10.04
N GLU A 16 1.50 -0.82 10.88
CA GLU A 16 0.75 -1.77 11.70
C GLU A 16 -0.28 -2.53 10.84
N PRO A 17 -0.23 -3.88 10.81
CA PRO A 17 -1.17 -4.69 10.03
C PRO A 17 -2.62 -4.57 10.51
N ASN A 18 -2.82 -4.22 11.79
CA ASN A 18 -4.12 -4.20 12.49
C ASN A 18 -4.94 -5.48 12.22
N TRP A 19 -4.24 -6.62 12.22
CA TRP A 19 -4.81 -7.94 11.99
C TRP A 19 -4.09 -8.98 12.84
N GLU A 20 -4.85 -9.83 13.53
CA GLU A 20 -4.31 -10.96 14.27
C GLU A 20 -4.28 -12.22 13.39
N TRP A 21 -3.08 -12.76 13.16
CA TRP A 21 -2.84 -13.93 12.30
C TRP A 21 -3.17 -15.27 12.96
N ARG A 22 -4.19 -15.33 13.83
CA ARG A 22 -4.59 -16.53 14.57
C ARG A 22 -5.77 -17.27 13.94
N GLU A 23 -6.65 -16.54 13.26
CA GLU A 23 -7.87 -17.07 12.67
C GLU A 23 -7.79 -17.15 11.14
N ARG A 24 -8.83 -17.70 10.51
CA ARG A 24 -8.91 -17.74 9.05
C ARG A 24 -9.00 -16.33 8.49
N LEU A 25 -8.31 -16.10 7.38
CA LEU A 25 -8.36 -14.82 6.68
C LEU A 25 -9.78 -14.55 6.14
N PRO A 26 -10.35 -13.37 6.38
CA PRO A 26 -11.66 -13.02 5.85
C PRO A 26 -11.56 -12.88 4.32
N ALA A 27 -12.28 -13.74 3.60
CA ALA A 27 -12.29 -13.80 2.14
C ALA A 27 -13.58 -13.17 1.57
N SER A 28 -13.70 -11.85 1.67
CA SER A 28 -14.98 -11.13 1.55
C SER A 28 -15.56 -10.95 0.12
N GLY A 29 -14.92 -11.42 -0.96
CA GLY A 29 -15.50 -11.42 -2.33
C GLY A 29 -15.49 -10.09 -3.14
N HIS A 30 -16.12 -10.13 -4.33
CA HIS A 30 -15.71 -9.58 -5.65
C HIS A 30 -15.63 -8.04 -5.91
N MET A 31 -14.85 -7.33 -5.08
CA MET A 31 -14.07 -6.08 -5.32
C MET A 31 -14.59 -4.76 -4.72
N SER A 32 -13.80 -4.23 -3.75
CA SER A 32 -13.77 -2.84 -3.22
C SER A 32 -15.11 -2.19 -2.81
N VAL A 33 -16.17 -2.97 -2.66
CA VAL A 33 -17.54 -2.44 -2.56
C VAL A 33 -17.72 -1.70 -1.24
N ASP A 34 -18.39 -0.58 -1.22
CA ASP A 34 -18.40 0.35 -0.07
C ASP A 34 -19.87 0.57 0.39
N PHE A 35 -20.24 0.13 1.60
CA PHE A 35 -21.21 0.79 2.51
C PHE A 35 -20.81 0.52 4.00
N GLU A 36 -19.65 0.96 4.44
CA GLU A 36 -18.85 1.92 3.71
C GLU A 36 -17.50 1.30 3.39
N ARG A 37 -16.34 1.88 3.68
CA ARG A 37 -15.17 1.07 4.10
C ARG A 37 -14.61 -0.01 3.16
N ARG A 38 -15.18 -1.22 3.29
CA ARG A 38 -14.63 -2.58 3.17
C ARG A 38 -13.10 -2.67 3.33
N ILE A 39 -12.34 -2.20 2.36
CA ILE A 39 -10.88 -2.09 2.37
C ILE A 39 -10.54 -0.60 2.34
N ASP A 40 -9.93 -0.08 3.41
CA ASP A 40 -9.37 1.27 3.40
C ASP A 40 -8.15 1.32 2.46
N HIS A 41 -8.39 1.65 1.20
CA HIS A 41 -7.35 1.71 0.18
C HIS A 41 -6.29 2.77 0.46
N ASP A 42 -6.66 3.85 1.15
CA ASP A 42 -5.68 4.87 1.53
C ASP A 42 -4.74 4.35 2.62
N ARG A 43 -5.29 3.64 3.61
CA ARG A 43 -4.45 2.91 4.57
C ARG A 43 -3.61 1.85 3.88
N LEU A 44 -4.17 1.09 2.94
CA LEU A 44 -3.43 0.05 2.21
C LEU A 44 -2.27 0.63 1.39
N ARG A 45 -2.48 1.77 0.73
CA ARG A 45 -1.45 2.52 0.00
C ARG A 45 -0.33 2.96 0.93
N ARG A 46 -0.68 3.59 2.06
CA ARG A 46 0.32 4.03 3.07
C ARG A 46 1.07 2.84 3.65
N TYR A 47 0.39 1.75 4.00
CA TYR A 47 0.99 0.53 4.52
C TYR A 47 2.01 -0.08 3.56
N ARG A 48 1.65 -0.23 2.28
CA ARG A 48 2.56 -0.78 1.28
C ARG A 48 3.77 0.13 1.07
N LEU A 49 3.57 1.44 0.95
CA LEU A 49 4.67 2.39 0.78
C LEU A 49 5.59 2.44 2.00
N ALA A 50 5.03 2.45 3.22
CA ALA A 50 5.79 2.43 4.46
C ALA A 50 6.63 1.15 4.56
N ARG A 51 6.04 -0.01 4.25
CA ARG A 51 6.74 -1.30 4.25
C ARG A 51 7.87 -1.35 3.23
N THR A 52 7.66 -0.80 2.03
CA THR A 52 8.72 -0.69 1.01
C THR A 52 9.86 0.21 1.49
N ARG A 53 9.58 1.35 2.14
CA ARG A 53 10.61 2.21 2.72
C ARG A 53 11.36 1.54 3.86
N GLN A 54 10.67 0.80 4.72
CA GLN A 54 11.30 0.01 5.78
C GLN A 54 12.24 -1.05 5.20
N ALA A 55 11.81 -1.76 4.16
CA ALA A 55 12.64 -2.76 3.48
C ALA A 55 13.87 -2.11 2.81
N LEU A 56 13.72 -0.93 2.19
CA LEU A 56 14.82 -0.18 1.61
C LEU A 56 15.83 0.25 2.69
N GLN A 57 15.35 0.75 3.83
CA GLN A 57 16.19 1.15 4.97
C GLN A 57 16.94 -0.04 5.60
N ALA A 58 16.33 -1.23 5.61
CA ALA A 58 16.96 -2.46 6.07
C ALA A 58 17.96 -3.04 5.05
N SER A 59 18.09 -2.42 3.88
CA SER A 59 19.02 -2.83 2.82
C SER A 59 20.17 -1.82 2.68
N ASN A 60 21.21 -2.23 1.94
CA ASN A 60 22.32 -1.34 1.61
C ASN A 60 22.05 -0.45 0.38
N ALA A 61 20.83 -0.48 -0.19
CA ALA A 61 20.50 0.28 -1.39
C ALA A 61 20.05 1.71 -1.05
N GLY A 62 20.49 2.69 -1.85
CA GLY A 62 20.07 4.09 -1.68
C GLY A 62 18.72 4.43 -2.31
N THR A 63 18.26 3.63 -3.27
CA THR A 63 16.99 3.84 -3.98
C THR A 63 16.44 2.53 -4.55
N LEU A 64 15.16 2.53 -4.93
CA LEU A 64 14.47 1.42 -5.56
C LEU A 64 13.86 1.88 -6.90
N LEU A 65 14.31 1.27 -8.00
CA LEU A 65 13.76 1.48 -9.33
C LEU A 65 12.91 0.25 -9.72
N LEU A 66 11.66 0.48 -10.11
CA LEU A 66 10.68 -0.58 -10.36
C LEU A 66 10.31 -0.65 -11.84
N PHE A 67 10.56 -1.81 -12.45
CA PHE A 67 10.16 -2.10 -13.83
C PHE A 67 9.04 -3.15 -13.91
N ASP A 68 9.02 -4.11 -12.97
CA ASP A 68 7.95 -5.08 -12.89
C ASP A 68 6.63 -4.42 -12.48
N VAL A 69 5.57 -4.74 -13.21
CA VAL A 69 4.25 -4.11 -13.06
C VAL A 69 3.55 -4.47 -11.76
N ASN A 70 3.83 -5.64 -11.19
CA ASN A 70 3.28 -6.02 -9.89
C ASN A 70 3.95 -5.20 -8.77
N ASN A 71 5.25 -4.94 -8.88
CA ASN A 71 5.97 -4.08 -7.95
C ASN A 71 5.50 -2.61 -8.07
N ILE A 72 5.35 -2.10 -9.29
CA ILE A 72 4.80 -0.75 -9.53
C ILE A 72 3.40 -0.65 -8.90
N ARG A 73 2.51 -1.61 -9.16
CA ARG A 73 1.17 -1.65 -8.57
C ARG A 73 1.19 -1.78 -7.06
N TYR A 74 2.12 -2.55 -6.51
CA TYR A 74 2.23 -2.71 -5.06
C TYR A 74 2.61 -1.39 -4.38
N VAL A 75 3.64 -0.71 -4.87
CA VAL A 75 4.20 0.48 -4.23
C VAL A 75 3.36 1.73 -4.49
N SER A 76 2.86 1.90 -5.73
CA SER A 76 2.14 3.11 -6.13
C SER A 76 0.62 2.97 -6.10
N ALA A 77 0.08 1.75 -5.97
CA ALA A 77 -1.32 1.41 -6.22
C ALA A 77 -1.83 1.76 -7.63
N THR A 78 -0.92 2.05 -8.57
CA THR A 78 -1.24 2.39 -9.96
C THR A 78 -0.89 1.21 -10.87
N LYS A 79 -1.78 0.91 -11.81
CA LYS A 79 -1.53 0.00 -12.94
C LYS A 79 -2.17 0.62 -14.18
N ILE A 80 -1.42 0.73 -15.27
CA ILE A 80 -1.87 1.39 -16.51
C ILE A 80 -1.78 0.39 -17.67
N GLY A 81 -2.93 -0.16 -18.05
CA GLY A 81 -3.07 -1.05 -19.22
C GLY A 81 -2.59 -2.49 -19.00
N GLU A 82 -2.70 -3.33 -20.04
CA GLU A 82 -2.11 -4.67 -20.08
C GLU A 82 -1.02 -4.83 -21.15
N TRP A 83 -0.70 -3.74 -21.87
CA TRP A 83 0.34 -3.65 -22.92
C TRP A 83 1.78 -3.98 -22.45
N GLU A 84 1.95 -4.21 -21.16
CA GLU A 84 3.19 -4.51 -20.45
C GLU A 84 3.53 -6.01 -20.39
N ARG A 85 2.65 -6.90 -20.89
CA ARG A 85 2.81 -8.35 -20.84
C ARG A 85 3.57 -8.91 -22.04
#